data_AF-A0A5Z0FHG5-F1
#
_entry.id   AF-A0A5Z0FHG5-F1
#
_cell.length_a   1.000
_cell.length_b   1.000
_cell.length_c   1.000
_cell.angle_alpha   90.00
_cell.angle_beta   90.00
_cell.angle_gamma   90.00
#
_symmetry.space_group_name_H-M   'P 1'
#
loop_
_entity.id
_entity.type
_entity.pdbx_description
1 polymer ?
#
loop_
_entity_poly.entity_id
_entity_poly.type
_entity_poly.pdbx_seq_one_letter_code
_entity_poly.pdbx_strand_id
1 'polypeptide(L)'
;KEVKIHTKLTKNITLNMPLISAAMDTVTEHRAAIMMARLGGLGVIHKNMDIASQVREVKRVKKSESGVIIDPIFVSPKASVAEALEIMAEYRISGVPVVD
;
A
#
# COMPACT_ATOMS: atom_id res chain seq x y z
N LYS A 1 18.13 0.05 30.86
CA LYS A 1 17.63 -1.24 30.31
C LYS A 1 17.13 -0.98 28.91
N GLU A 2 17.83 -1.45 27.88
CA GLU A 2 17.39 -1.34 26.49
C GLU A 2 16.80 -2.69 26.06
N VAL A 3 15.48 -2.74 25.86
CA VAL A 3 14.79 -3.94 25.38
C VAL A 3 14.63 -3.81 23.87
N LYS A 4 15.08 -4.83 23.12
CA LYS A 4 14.88 -4.90 21.68
C LYS A 4 13.66 -5.78 21.38
N ILE A 5 12.73 -5.24 20.61
CA ILE A 5 11.45 -5.90 20.27
C ILE A 5 11.39 -6.37 18.80
N HIS A 6 12.48 -6.25 18.05
CA HIS A 6 12.54 -6.79 16.71
C HIS A 6 12.44 -8.32 16.72
N THR A 7 11.84 -8.91 15.69
CA THR A 7 11.74 -10.37 15.56
C THR A 7 11.85 -10.81 14.11
N LYS A 8 12.36 -12.03 13.87
CA LYS A 8 12.37 -12.64 12.55
C LYS A 8 11.17 -13.56 12.41
N LEU A 9 10.26 -13.23 11.48
CA LEU A 9 9.11 -14.07 11.17
C LEU A 9 9.49 -15.22 10.24
N THR A 10 10.29 -14.93 9.21
CA THR A 10 10.81 -15.93 8.27
C THR A 10 12.30 -15.66 7.99
N LYS A 11 12.94 -16.48 7.15
CA LYS A 11 14.32 -16.24 6.70
C LYS A 11 14.50 -14.86 6.05
N ASN A 12 13.46 -14.35 5.39
CA ASN A 12 13.51 -13.13 4.57
C ASN A 12 12.64 -11.98 5.13
N ILE A 13 11.94 -12.18 6.24
CA ILE A 13 11.01 -11.18 6.80
C ILE A 13 11.37 -10.92 8.26
N THR A 14 11.82 -9.70 8.54
CA THR A 14 12.07 -9.17 9.88
C THR A 14 11.02 -8.11 10.20
N LEU A 15 10.48 -8.14 11.41
CA LEU A 15 9.54 -7.17 11.93
C LEU A 15 10.23 -6.31 13.00
N ASN A 16 9.89 -5.03 13.05
CA ASN A 16 10.37 -4.12 14.09
C ASN A 16 9.64 -4.33 15.42
N MET A 17 8.45 -4.94 15.37
CA MET A 17 7.61 -5.28 16.53
C MET A 17 7.01 -6.69 16.34
N PRO A 18 6.90 -7.53 17.39
CA PRO A 18 6.49 -8.92 17.26
C PRO A 18 4.96 -9.07 17.28
N LEU A 19 4.24 -8.23 16.51
CA LEU A 19 2.78 -8.24 16.43
C LEU A 19 2.31 -8.45 14.99
N ILE A 20 1.31 -9.32 14.85
CA ILE A 20 0.67 -9.66 13.58
C ILE A 20 -0.85 -9.60 13.76
N SER A 21 -1.56 -8.94 12.84
CA SER A 21 -3.04 -8.92 12.90
C SER A 21 -3.66 -10.19 12.31
N ALA A 22 -4.81 -10.59 12.86
CA ALA A 22 -5.51 -11.81 12.46
C ALA A 22 -6.11 -11.69 11.04
N ALA A 23 -6.07 -12.79 10.29
CA ALA A 23 -6.62 -12.91 8.94
C ALA A 23 -8.15 -13.07 8.92
N MET A 24 -8.87 -12.13 9.53
CA MET A 24 -10.33 -12.13 9.68
C MET A 24 -10.94 -10.88 9.00
N ASP A 25 -12.12 -11.04 8.44
CA ASP A 25 -12.86 -9.98 7.72
C ASP A 25 -13.16 -8.75 8.56
N THR A 26 -13.51 -8.97 9.82
CA THR A 26 -13.76 -7.93 10.81
C THR A 26 -12.49 -7.30 11.39
N VAL A 27 -11.30 -7.83 11.04
CA VAL A 27 -10.03 -7.41 11.66
C VAL A 27 -9.08 -6.76 10.66
N THR A 28 -8.82 -7.40 9.51
CA THR A 28 -7.70 -6.99 8.65
C THR A 28 -8.08 -6.87 7.18
N GLU A 29 -8.40 -5.65 6.78
CA GLU A 29 -8.35 -5.16 5.39
C GLU A 29 -7.13 -4.24 5.19
N HIS A 30 -6.99 -3.62 4.00
CA HIS A 30 -5.86 -2.76 3.63
C HIS A 30 -5.55 -1.69 4.69
N ARG A 31 -6.56 -1.04 5.27
CA ARG A 31 -6.38 0.02 6.27
C ARG A 31 -5.63 -0.50 7.50
N ALA A 32 -6.07 -1.63 8.05
CA ALA A 32 -5.45 -2.24 9.21
C ALA A 32 -4.04 -2.75 8.89
N ALA A 33 -3.85 -3.39 7.72
CA ALA A 33 -2.54 -3.89 7.31
C ALA A 33 -1.51 -2.76 7.10
N ILE A 34 -1.92 -1.63 6.52
CA ILE A 34 -1.07 -0.43 6.38
C ILE A 34 -0.65 0.09 7.75
N MET A 35 -1.59 0.19 8.69
CA MET A 35 -1.27 0.68 10.04
C MET A 35 -0.36 -0.28 10.81
N MET A 36 -0.60 -1.59 10.70
CA MET A 36 0.29 -2.59 11.30
C MET A 36 1.72 -2.46 10.77
N ALA A 37 1.88 -2.31 9.45
CA ALA A 37 3.20 -2.12 8.82
C ALA A 37 3.89 -0.84 9.32
N ARG A 38 3.15 0.29 9.38
CA ARG A 38 3.67 1.58 9.90
C ARG A 38 4.11 1.53 11.36
N LEU A 39 3.42 0.72 12.18
CA LEU A 39 3.80 0.47 13.57
C LEU A 39 4.95 -0.54 13.72
N GLY A 40 5.43 -1.11 12.60
CA GLY A 40 6.55 -2.07 12.59
C GLY A 40 6.14 -3.53 12.73
N GLY A 41 4.84 -3.83 12.70
CA GLY A 41 4.28 -5.19 12.68
C GLY A 41 3.89 -5.65 11.28
N LEU A 42 3.01 -6.65 11.20
CA LEU A 42 2.51 -7.21 9.94
C LEU A 42 0.99 -7.37 9.96
N GLY A 43 0.33 -7.09 8.85
CA GLY A 43 -1.10 -7.37 8.69
C GLY A 43 -1.37 -8.47 7.66
N VAL A 44 -2.25 -9.41 7.99
CA VAL A 44 -2.67 -10.49 7.09
C VAL A 44 -4.07 -10.22 6.56
N ILE A 45 -4.19 -9.90 5.26
CA ILE A 45 -5.50 -9.67 4.62
C ILE A 45 -6.30 -10.98 4.64
N HIS A 46 -7.55 -10.92 5.11
CA HIS A 46 -8.43 -12.08 5.15
C HIS A 46 -8.82 -12.57 3.74
N LYS A 47 -9.38 -13.78 3.67
CA LYS A 47 -9.80 -14.42 2.41
C LYS A 47 -11.31 -14.46 2.16
N ASN A 48 -12.09 -13.74 2.97
CA ASN A 48 -13.56 -13.69 2.86
C ASN A 48 -13.99 -12.69 1.78
N MET A 49 -13.43 -12.83 0.57
CA MET A 49 -13.72 -12.03 -0.62
C MET A 49 -13.18 -12.78 -1.85
N ASP A 50 -13.57 -12.37 -3.05
CA ASP A 50 -13.00 -12.95 -4.28
C ASP A 50 -11.52 -12.58 -4.46
N ILE A 51 -10.83 -13.34 -5.31
CA ILE A 51 -9.38 -13.17 -5.56
C ILE A 51 -9.08 -11.76 -6.09
N ALA A 52 -9.92 -11.20 -6.98
CA ALA A 52 -9.66 -9.89 -7.54
C ALA A 52 -9.79 -8.79 -6.46
N SER A 53 -10.76 -8.92 -5.56
CA SER A 53 -10.89 -8.04 -4.40
C SER A 53 -9.68 -8.13 -3.47
N GLN A 54 -9.22 -9.34 -3.13
CA GLN A 54 -8.05 -9.51 -2.26
C GLN A 54 -6.78 -8.93 -2.88
N VAL A 55 -6.60 -9.10 -4.20
CA VAL A 55 -5.50 -8.48 -4.94
C VAL A 55 -5.55 -6.95 -4.87
N ARG A 56 -6.75 -6.34 -4.96
CA ARG A 56 -6.90 -4.88 -4.78
C ARG A 56 -6.48 -4.42 -3.39
N GLU A 57 -6.86 -5.16 -2.36
CA GLU A 57 -6.46 -4.88 -0.97
C GLU A 57 -4.93 -4.94 -0.80
N VAL A 58 -4.29 -5.99 -1.30
CA VAL A 58 -2.81 -6.11 -1.28
C VAL A 58 -2.14 -4.97 -2.05
N LYS A 59 -2.64 -4.63 -3.25
CA LYS A 59 -2.12 -3.51 -4.05
C LYS A 59 -2.18 -2.18 -3.29
N ARG A 60 -3.30 -1.91 -2.59
CA ARG A 60 -3.45 -0.70 -1.75
C ARG A 60 -2.39 -0.65 -0.66
N VAL A 61 -2.11 -1.76 0.03
CA VAL A 61 -1.06 -1.83 1.06
C VAL A 61 0.31 -1.51 0.47
N LYS A 62 0.68 -2.16 -0.64
CA LYS A 62 2.01 -1.97 -1.27
C LYS A 62 2.23 -0.55 -1.82
N LYS A 63 1.16 0.12 -2.26
CA LYS A 63 1.21 1.51 -2.74
C LYS A 63 1.24 2.56 -1.61
N SER A 64 0.94 2.19 -0.37
CA SER A 64 0.77 3.15 0.74
C SER A 64 2.05 3.84 1.25
N GLU A 65 3.22 3.28 0.95
CA GLU A 65 4.52 3.78 1.43
C GLU A 65 5.57 3.88 0.31
N SER A 66 5.27 3.35 -0.87
CA SER A 66 6.15 3.48 -2.02
C SER A 66 6.06 4.92 -2.55
N GLY A 67 7.02 5.77 -2.16
CA GLY A 67 7.28 7.05 -2.82
C GLY A 67 7.72 6.88 -4.29
N VAL A 68 7.99 5.65 -4.71
CA VAL A 68 8.16 5.25 -6.11
C VAL A 68 6.84 4.71 -6.64
N ILE A 69 6.22 5.47 -7.52
CA ILE A 69 5.00 5.07 -8.22
C ILE A 69 5.41 3.99 -9.24
N ILE A 70 5.16 2.72 -8.93
CA ILE A 70 5.26 1.63 -9.92
C ILE A 70 3.96 1.68 -10.75
N ASP A 71 4.11 1.90 -12.05
CA ASP A 71 3.09 2.40 -13.00
C ASP A 71 2.54 3.79 -12.62
N PRO A 72 3.35 4.86 -12.81
CA PRO A 72 2.81 6.19 -12.73
C PRO A 72 1.73 6.38 -13.78
N ILE A 73 0.63 7.00 -13.38
CA ILE A 73 -0.25 7.62 -14.34
C ILE A 73 0.49 8.86 -14.81
N PHE A 74 0.81 8.90 -16.09
CA PHE A 74 1.59 9.97 -16.70
C PHE A 74 0.80 10.61 -17.84
N VAL A 75 1.17 11.85 -18.19
CA VAL A 75 0.68 12.52 -19.41
C VAL A 75 1.80 12.69 -20.41
N SER A 76 1.45 12.70 -21.70
CA SER A 76 2.39 13.08 -22.76
C SER A 76 2.73 14.58 -22.67
N PRO A 77 3.95 15.01 -23.06
CA PRO A 77 4.30 16.43 -23.21
C PRO A 77 3.39 17.22 -24.15
N LYS A 78 2.67 16.53 -25.05
CA LYS A 78 1.72 17.13 -25.99
C LYS A 78 0.29 17.22 -25.44
N ALA A 79 0.03 16.63 -24.28
CA ALA A 79 -1.28 16.67 -23.64
C ALA A 79 -1.61 18.10 -23.19
N SER A 80 -2.90 18.43 -23.22
CA SER A 80 -3.38 19.71 -22.73
C SER A 80 -3.40 19.75 -21.20
N VAL A 81 -3.36 20.96 -20.63
CA VAL A 81 -3.52 21.14 -19.17
C VAL A 81 -4.87 20.60 -18.68
N ALA A 82 -5.91 20.64 -19.52
CA ALA A 82 -7.23 20.10 -19.20
C ALA A 82 -7.18 18.58 -18.98
N GLU A 83 -6.49 17.83 -19.84
CA GLU A 83 -6.33 16.37 -19.71
C GLU A 83 -5.56 16.01 -18.42
N ALA A 84 -4.51 16.78 -18.08
CA ALA A 84 -3.80 16.57 -16.83
C ALA A 84 -4.69 16.84 -15.60
N LEU A 85 -5.53 17.88 -15.64
CA LEU A 85 -6.48 18.23 -14.57
C LEU A 85 -7.56 17.15 -14.40
N GLU A 86 -8.08 16.60 -15.49
CA GLU A 86 -9.05 15.50 -15.46
C GLU A 86 -8.46 14.26 -14.81
N ILE A 87 -7.24 13.88 -15.19
CA ILE A 87 -6.54 12.74 -14.59
C ILE A 87 -6.30 12.97 -13.09
N MET A 88 -5.85 14.16 -12.69
CA MET A 88 -5.66 14.49 -11.28
C MET A 88 -6.97 14.41 -10.47
N ALA A 89 -8.08 14.85 -11.06
CA ALA A 89 -9.40 14.80 -10.44
C ALA A 89 -9.94 13.36 -10.32
N GLU A 90 -9.81 12.56 -11.38
CA GLU A 90 -10.26 11.17 -11.42
C GLU A 90 -9.52 10.31 -10.39
N TYR A 91 -8.20 10.43 -10.33
CA TYR A 91 -7.36 9.59 -9.47
C TYR A 91 -7.07 10.20 -8.10
N ARG A 92 -7.57 11.42 -7.83
CA ARG A 92 -7.38 12.18 -6.58
C ARG A 92 -5.90 12.31 -6.19
N ILE A 93 -5.08 12.66 -7.17
CA ILE A 93 -3.64 12.87 -7.00
C ILE A 93 -3.29 14.34 -7.20
N SER A 94 -2.31 14.84 -6.46
CA SER A 94 -1.91 16.26 -6.48
C SER A 94 -1.02 16.64 -7.65
N GLY A 95 -0.63 15.68 -8.49
CA GLY A 95 0.28 15.89 -9.61
C GLY A 95 0.44 14.65 -10.46
N VAL A 96 0.76 14.86 -11.73
CA VAL A 96 1.01 13.81 -12.73
C VAL A 96 2.38 14.07 -13.38
N PRO A 97 3.28 13.06 -13.43
CA PRO A 97 4.52 13.15 -14.19
C PRO A 97 4.27 13.30 -15.69
N VAL A 98 5.06 14.15 -16.35
CA VAL A 98 5.09 14.29 -17.80
C VAL A 98 6.26 13.46 -18.34
N VAL A 99 6.02 12.55 -19.29
CA VAL A 99 7.05 11.67 -19.88
C VAL A 99 6.86 11.53 -21.39
N ASP A 100 7.98 11.52 -22.12
CA ASP A 100 8.04 11.42 -23.60
C ASP A 100 7.43 10.14 -24.17
#